data_AF-K1IST1-F1
#
_entry.id   AF-K1IST1-F1
#
_cell.length_a   1.000
_cell.length_b   1.000
_cell.length_c   1.000
_cell.angle_alpha   90.00
_cell.angle_beta   90.00
_cell.angle_gamma   90.00
#
_symmetry.space_group_name_H-M   'P 1'
#
loop_
_entity.id
_entity.type
_entity.pdbx_description
1 polymer ?
#
loop_
_entity_poly.entity_id
_entity_poly.type
_entity_poly.pdbx_seq_one_letter_code
_entity_poly.pdbx_strand_id
1 'polypeptide(L)' 'MWITANQPPEGQTHKWTRDVVVVTNYGKAYTIAYMHGPDGGGAWQRPAQFEHGEEVEWWTENPSDMHNADEAIAKASR' A
#
# COMPACT_ATOMS: atom_id res chain seq x y z
N MET A 1 7.70 6.91 -5.03
CA MET A 1 8.10 7.52 -3.73
C MET A 1 7.19 6.91 -2.69
N TRP A 2 7.78 6.36 -1.62
CA TRP A 2 7.01 5.72 -0.55
C TRP A 2 6.30 6.74 0.34
N ILE A 3 5.03 6.47 0.63
CA ILE A 3 4.16 7.28 1.48
C ILE A 3 3.67 6.41 2.65
N THR A 4 3.57 6.98 3.85
CA THR A 4 3.07 6.28 5.04
C THR A 4 1.60 5.89 4.93
N ALA A 5 1.18 4.84 5.62
CA ALA A 5 -0.17 4.30 5.45
C ALA A 5 -1.35 5.15 5.92
N ASN A 6 -1.08 6.15 6.73
CA ASN A 6 -2.06 7.19 7.08
C ASN A 6 -2.30 8.21 5.95
N GLN A 7 -1.55 8.12 4.86
CA GLN A 7 -1.65 8.95 3.67
C GLN A 7 -1.77 8.03 2.45
N PRO A 8 -2.96 7.47 2.19
CA PRO A 8 -3.17 6.60 1.05
C PRO A 8 -2.95 7.34 -0.29
N PRO A 9 -2.79 6.59 -1.40
CA PRO A 9 -2.68 7.16 -2.75
C PRO A 9 -3.72 8.25 -3.05
N GLU A 10 -3.33 9.27 -3.80
CA GLU A 10 -4.26 10.32 -4.22
C GLU A 10 -5.11 9.86 -5.41
N GLY A 11 -6.33 10.38 -5.52
CA GLY A 11 -7.18 10.11 -6.67
C GLY A 11 -8.59 10.64 -6.54
N GLN A 12 -9.41 10.33 -7.54
CA GLN A 12 -10.79 10.78 -7.60
C GLN A 12 -11.71 9.81 -6.84
N THR A 13 -12.58 10.33 -5.97
CA THR A 13 -13.59 9.55 -5.24
C THR A 13 -14.39 8.62 -6.18
N HIS A 14 -14.61 7.39 -5.74
CA HIS A 14 -15.24 6.30 -6.49
C HIS A 14 -14.48 5.82 -7.74
N LYS A 15 -13.20 6.21 -7.88
CA LYS A 15 -12.28 5.63 -8.87
C LYS A 15 -11.28 4.69 -8.21
N TRP A 16 -10.73 3.81 -9.02
CA TRP A 16 -9.67 2.90 -8.64
C TRP A 16 -8.32 3.46 -9.10
N THR A 17 -7.34 3.51 -8.20
CA THR A 17 -5.93 3.44 -8.59
C THR A 17 -5.53 1.96 -8.59
N ARG A 18 -5.04 1.50 -9.74
CA ARG A 18 -4.50 0.15 -9.91
C ARG A 18 -2.99 0.20 -9.73
N ASP A 19 -2.41 -0.96 -9.43
CA ASP A 19 -0.97 -1.15 -9.36
C ASP A 19 -0.27 -0.40 -8.21
N VAL A 20 -0.98 -0.20 -7.11
CA VAL A 20 -0.41 0.36 -5.89
C VAL A 20 0.41 -0.71 -5.18
N VAL A 21 1.68 -0.44 -4.91
CA VAL A 21 2.54 -1.33 -4.14
C VAL A 21 2.46 -0.94 -2.67
N VAL A 22 2.21 -1.92 -1.81
CA VAL A 22 2.21 -1.74 -0.35
C VAL A 22 3.31 -2.56 0.29
N VAL A 23 3.87 -2.05 1.38
CA VAL A 23 4.76 -2.80 2.28
C VAL A 23 4.09 -2.92 3.64
N THR A 24 4.16 -4.13 4.20
CA THR A 24 3.56 -4.47 5.48
C THR A 24 4.56 -4.45 6.63
N ASN A 25 4.05 -4.38 7.86
CA ASN A 25 4.83 -4.55 9.09
C ASN A 25 5.57 -5.90 9.17
N TYR A 26 5.20 -6.88 8.35
CA TYR A 26 5.87 -8.19 8.27
C TYR A 26 6.97 -8.22 7.20
N GLY A 27 7.29 -7.06 6.60
CA GLY A 27 8.33 -6.96 5.59
C GLY A 27 7.95 -7.61 4.26
N LYS A 28 6.66 -7.72 3.96
CA LYS A 28 6.17 -8.24 2.68
C LYS A 28 5.70 -7.09 1.80
N ALA A 29 5.81 -7.27 0.49
CA ALA A 29 5.33 -6.31 -0.50
C ALA A 29 4.24 -6.93 -1.39
N TYR A 30 3.20 -6.16 -1.70
CA TYR A 30 2.07 -6.60 -2.52
C TYR A 30 1.64 -5.52 -3.50
N THR A 31 1.20 -5.93 -4.68
CA THR A 31 0.44 -5.05 -5.58
C THR A 31 -1.04 -5.20 -5.28
N ILE A 32 -1.72 -4.08 -5.05
CA ILE A 32 -3.14 -4.01 -4.73
C ILE A 32 -3.85 -2.97 -5.59
N ALA A 33 -5.19 -2.98 -5.52
CA ALA A 33 -6.02 -1.89 -6.02
C ALA A 33 -6.61 -1.11 -4.85
N TYR A 34 -6.59 0.22 -4.95
CA TYR A 34 -7.16 1.15 -3.97
C TYR A 34 -8.35 1.90 -4.58
N MET A 35 -9.49 1.85 -3.90
CA MET A 35 -10.71 2.57 -4.21
C MET A 35 -10.79 3.81 -3.33
N HIS A 36 -10.82 4.98 -3.98
CA HIS A 36 -10.86 6.28 -3.30
C HIS A 36 -12.24 6.55 -2.71
N GLY A 37 -12.27 6.81 -1.41
CA GLY A 37 -13.44 7.24 -0.66
C GLY A 37 -13.57 8.77 -0.58
N PRO A 38 -14.62 9.27 0.08
CA PRO A 38 -14.68 10.67 0.50
C PRO A 38 -13.62 10.98 1.58
N ASP A 39 -13.31 12.27 1.75
CA ASP A 39 -12.46 12.81 2.83
C ASP A 39 -11.03 12.23 2.90
N GLY A 40 -10.47 11.81 1.76
CA GLY A 40 -9.12 11.25 1.68
C GLY A 40 -9.00 9.81 2.18
N GLY A 41 -10.11 9.17 2.56
CA GLY A 41 -10.17 7.75 2.91
C GLY A 41 -10.37 6.83 1.71
N GLY A 42 -10.61 5.55 1.97
CA GLY A 42 -10.85 4.57 0.91
C GLY A 42 -10.83 3.12 1.39
N ALA A 43 -10.92 2.21 0.43
CA ALA A 43 -10.85 0.78 0.68
C ALA A 43 -9.91 0.13 -0.33
N TRP A 44 -9.26 -0.96 0.05
CA TRP A 44 -8.35 -1.68 -0.83
C TRP A 44 -8.65 -3.16 -0.87
N GLN A 45 -8.26 -3.79 -1.97
CA GLN A 45 -8.40 -5.23 -2.14
C GLN A 45 -7.30 -5.95 -1.37
N ARG A 46 -7.67 -6.52 -0.21
CA ARG A 46 -6.76 -7.31 0.62
C ARG A 46 -6.33 -8.60 -0.10
N PRO A 47 -5.02 -8.82 -0.34
CA PRO A 47 -4.52 -10.08 -0.87
C PRO A 47 -4.86 -11.27 0.03
N ALA A 48 -5.08 -12.45 -0.55
CA ALA A 48 -5.40 -13.66 0.20
C ALA A 48 -4.26 -14.11 1.12
N GLN A 49 -3.02 -13.71 0.82
CA GLN A 49 -1.81 -14.04 1.56
C GLN A 49 -1.57 -13.13 2.77
N PHE A 50 -2.41 -12.11 3.00
CA PHE A 50 -2.31 -11.25 4.18
C PHE A 50 -2.65 -12.03 5.44
N GLU A 51 -1.68 -12.14 6.34
CA GLU A 51 -1.81 -12.88 7.57
C GLU A 51 -2.65 -12.11 8.62
N HIS A 52 -3.08 -12.82 9.66
CA HIS A 52 -3.75 -12.17 10.78
C HIS A 52 -2.74 -11.33 11.56
N GLY A 53 -3.05 -10.04 11.79
CA GLY A 53 -2.13 -9.09 12.42
C GLY A 53 -1.15 -8.42 11.45
N GLU A 54 -1.22 -8.74 10.15
CA GLU A 54 -0.47 -8.03 9.11
C GLU A 54 -1.17 -6.71 8.74
N GLU A 55 -0.42 -5.61 8.78
CA GLU A 55 -0.88 -4.25 8.55
C GLU A 55 -0.02 -3.57 7.48
N VAL A 56 -0.65 -2.72 6.66
CA VAL A 56 0.08 -1.90 5.68
C VAL A 56 0.72 -0.71 6.39
N GLU A 57 2.01 -0.48 6.14
CA GLU A 57 2.74 0.67 6.69
C GLU A 57 3.14 1.69 5.63
N TRP A 58 3.38 1.22 4.40
CA TRP A 58 3.83 2.07 3.30
C TRP A 58 3.11 1.75 2.00
N TRP A 59 2.92 2.77 1.16
CA TRP A 59 2.28 2.71 -0.16
C TRP A 59 3.16 3.42 -1.19
N THR A 60 3.07 3.00 -2.45
CA THR A 60 3.59 3.74 -3.60
C THR A 60 2.72 3.43 -4.81
N GLU A 61 2.38 4.45 -5.60
CA GLU A 61 1.64 4.30 -6.85
C GLU A 61 2.55 3.92 -8.03
N ASN A 62 3.85 3.72 -7.78
CA ASN A 62 4.80 3.32 -8.78
C ASN A 62 5.05 1.82 -8.72
N PRO A 63 4.55 1.01 -9.67
CA PRO A 63 4.70 -0.44 -9.65
C PRO A 63 6.17 -0.88 -9.77
N SER A 64 7.01 -0.05 -10.39
CA SER A 64 8.44 -0.32 -10.51
C SER A 64 9.20 -0.24 -9.18
N ASP A 65 8.62 0.40 -8.16
CA ASP A 65 9.20 0.43 -6.81
C ASP A 65 9.06 -0.94 -6.09
N MET A 66 8.34 -1.92 -6.65
CA MET A 66 8.25 -3.28 -6.12
C MET A 66 9.63 -3.93 -5.94
N HIS A 67 10.56 -3.70 -6.87
CA HIS A 67 11.93 -4.22 -6.77
C HIS A 67 12.81 -3.43 -5.80
N ASN A 68 12.34 -2.27 -5.34
CA ASN A 68 13.01 -1.42 -4.35
C ASN A 68 12.28 -1.46 -2.99
N ALA A 69 11.34 -2.39 -2.80
CA ALA A 69 10.59 -2.52 -1.56
C ALA A 69 11.49 -2.89 -0.37
N ASP A 70 12.67 -3.48 -0.60
CA ASP A 70 13.63 -3.87 0.43
C ASP A 70 14.03 -2.69 1.35
N GLU A 71 14.19 -1.48 0.81
CA GLU A 71 14.50 -0.29 1.62
C GLU A 71 13.33 0.19 2.48
N ALA A 72 12.09 -0.02 2.01
CA ALA A 72 10.89 0.28 2.78
C ALA A 72 10.62 -0.81 3.83
N ILE A 73 10.87 -2.08 3.49
CA ILE A 73 10.79 -3.24 4.40
C ILE A 73 11.78 -3.07 5.57
N ALA A 74 13.01 -2.62 5.29
CA ALA A 74 14.01 -2.35 6.33
C ALA A 74 13.60 -1.24 7.32
N LYS A 75 12.68 -0.35 6.92
CA LYS A 75 12.12 0.71 7.78
C LYS A 75 10.88 0.25 8.54
N ALA A 76 10.13 -0.70 7.98
CA ALA A 76 8.91 -1.26 8.55
C ALA A 76 9.17 -2.27 9.69
N SER A 77 10.33 -2.92 9.68
CA SER A 77 10.66 -4.01 10.61
C SER A 77 11.28 -3.55 11.95
N ARG A 78 10.98 -2.32 12.42
CA ARG A 78 11.52 -1.72 13.66
C ARG A 78 10.44 -1.46 14.68
#